data_AF-A0A8H7N6S5-F1
#
_entry.id   AF-A0A8H7N6S5-F1
#
_cell.length_a   1.000
_cell.length_b   1.000
_cell.length_c   1.000
_cell.angle_alpha   90.00
_cell.angle_beta   90.00
_cell.angle_gamma   90.00
#
_symmetry.space_group_name_H-M   'P 1'
#
loop_
_entity.id
_entity.type
_entity.pdbx_description
1 polymer ?
#
loop_
_entity_poly.entity_id
_entity_poly.type
_entity_poly.pdbx_seq_one_letter_code
_entity_poly.pdbx_strand_id
1 'polypeptide(L)'
;MTTTVTARPPRPLPRISKIAGRYLVFDHEDASILRREANTNGSLVGTLPQQPTQNMFLGLPIELRPEEAEALVHKNLARVVDDVAAHQAALRSPSDRTAYIQSLRRDKAAAHKVLAERAAQKAAVAAGKAGDVKSQSQRPSPLPLLLLLPL
;
A
#
# COMPACT_ATOMS: atom_id res chain seq x y z
N MET A 1 -39.79 18.89 -12.79
CA MET A 1 -38.43 18.45 -12.41
C MET A 1 -38.58 17.21 -11.54
N THR A 2 -38.46 16.03 -12.14
CA THR A 2 -38.70 14.75 -11.46
C THR A 2 -37.38 14.29 -10.86
N THR A 3 -37.21 14.47 -9.55
CA THR A 3 -36.02 14.02 -8.84
C THR A 3 -36.11 12.51 -8.66
N THR A 4 -35.46 11.76 -9.55
CA THR A 4 -35.27 10.32 -9.39
C THR A 4 -34.39 10.09 -8.15
N VAL A 5 -35.02 9.73 -7.02
CA VAL A 5 -34.30 9.22 -5.86
C VAL A 5 -33.74 7.85 -6.25
N THR A 6 -32.46 7.82 -6.62
CA THR A 6 -31.71 6.59 -6.84
C THR A 6 -31.77 5.76 -5.55
N ALA A 7 -32.51 4.66 -5.59
CA ALA A 7 -32.61 3.73 -4.47
C ALA A 7 -31.22 3.19 -4.12
N ARG A 8 -30.81 3.37 -2.86
CA ARG A 8 -29.50 2.91 -2.36
C ARG A 8 -29.48 1.37 -2.37
N PRO A 9 -28.40 0.72 -2.85
CA PRO A 9 -28.31 -0.73 -2.84
C PRO A 9 -28.45 -1.28 -1.40
N PRO A 10 -28.97 -2.50 -1.24
CA PRO A 10 -29.09 -3.14 0.06
C PRO A 10 -27.71 -3.24 0.70
N ARG A 11 -27.53 -2.51 1.81
CA ARG A 11 -26.28 -2.50 2.56
C ARG A 11 -26.28 -3.63 3.58
N PRO A 12 -25.11 -4.20 3.89
CA PRO A 12 -24.98 -5.12 5.00
C PRO A 12 -25.35 -4.42 6.31
N LEU A 13 -25.79 -5.20 7.31
CA LEU A 13 -26.09 -4.68 8.64
C LEU A 13 -24.88 -3.95 9.24
N PRO A 14 -25.11 -2.82 9.94
CA PRO A 14 -24.08 -2.10 10.68
C PRO A 14 -23.18 -3.02 11.50
N ARG A 15 -21.87 -2.78 11.43
CA ARG A 15 -20.87 -3.59 12.15
C ARG A 15 -20.51 -2.97 13.49
N ILE A 16 -20.76 -3.71 14.57
CA ILE A 16 -20.31 -3.39 15.92
C ILE A 16 -19.09 -4.25 16.24
N SER A 17 -17.97 -3.64 16.61
CA SER A 17 -16.72 -4.34 16.96
C SER A 17 -16.64 -4.51 18.47
N LYS A 18 -16.45 -5.74 18.95
CA LYS A 18 -16.28 -6.00 20.40
C LYS A 18 -14.79 -6.00 20.75
N ILE A 19 -14.32 -4.97 21.45
CA ILE A 19 -12.91 -4.76 21.78
C ILE A 19 -12.77 -4.50 23.27
N ALA A 20 -12.01 -5.34 23.99
CA ALA A 20 -11.74 -5.20 25.43
C ALA A 20 -13.02 -4.97 26.28
N GLY A 21 -14.10 -5.68 25.94
CA GLY A 21 -15.40 -5.55 26.63
C GLY A 21 -16.26 -4.36 26.20
N ARG A 22 -15.78 -3.52 25.27
CA ARG A 22 -16.48 -2.35 24.74
C ARG A 22 -17.07 -2.66 23.36
N TYR A 23 -18.19 -2.03 23.04
CA TYR A 23 -18.87 -2.16 21.75
C TYR A 23 -18.68 -0.89 20.94
N LEU A 24 -17.87 -0.98 19.88
CA LEU A 24 -17.40 0.19 19.13
C LEU A 24 -17.85 0.13 17.67
N VAL A 25 -18.32 1.25 17.14
CA VAL A 25 -18.63 1.40 15.72
C VAL A 25 -17.68 2.43 15.11
N PHE A 26 -16.88 1.98 14.15
CA PHE A 26 -15.82 2.78 13.54
C PHE A 26 -16.22 3.44 12.21
N ASP A 27 -17.22 2.91 11.51
CA ASP A 27 -17.67 3.46 10.24
C ASP A 27 -18.74 4.54 10.44
N HIS A 28 -18.54 5.70 9.83
CA HIS A 28 -19.48 6.81 9.84
C HIS A 28 -20.84 6.46 9.20
N GLU A 29 -20.86 5.57 8.21
CA GLU A 29 -22.10 5.14 7.55
C GLU A 29 -22.90 4.22 8.46
N ASP A 30 -22.24 3.28 9.13
CA ASP A 30 -22.84 2.41 10.13
C ASP A 30 -23.41 3.24 11.29
N ALA A 31 -22.63 4.19 11.81
CA ALA A 31 -23.11 5.12 12.83
C ALA A 31 -24.33 5.93 12.33
N SER A 32 -24.32 6.37 11.07
CA SER A 32 -25.45 7.12 10.50
C SER A 32 -26.70 6.26 10.30
N ILE A 33 -26.56 4.98 9.96
CA ILE A 33 -27.67 4.02 9.88
C ILE A 33 -28.26 3.82 11.28
N LEU A 34 -27.43 3.53 12.29
CA LEU A 34 -27.89 3.30 13.66
C LEU A 34 -28.69 4.48 14.21
N ARG A 35 -28.28 5.71 13.88
CA ARG A 35 -29.00 6.94 14.26
C ARG A 35 -30.35 7.07 13.56
N ARG A 36 -30.39 6.84 12.24
CA ARG A 36 -31.60 7.06 11.43
C ARG A 36 -32.63 5.94 11.58
N GLU A 37 -32.18 4.70 11.69
CA GLU A 37 -33.04 3.52 11.57
C GLU A 37 -33.29 2.85 12.92
N ALA A 38 -32.34 2.94 13.86
CA ALA A 38 -32.44 2.30 15.17
C ALA A 38 -32.52 3.29 16.35
N ASN A 39 -32.56 4.60 16.07
CA ASN A 39 -32.54 5.68 17.07
C ASN A 39 -31.44 5.48 18.14
N THR A 40 -30.28 4.98 17.70
CA THR A 40 -29.16 4.66 18.58
C THR A 40 -27.97 5.56 18.22
N ASN A 41 -27.63 6.46 19.14
CA ASN A 41 -26.57 7.45 18.92
C ASN A 41 -25.18 6.98 19.39
N GLY A 42 -25.13 6.21 20.49
CA GLY A 42 -23.90 5.92 21.22
C GLY A 42 -23.22 7.16 21.81
N SER A 43 -22.06 6.96 22.44
CA SER A 43 -21.19 8.03 22.93
C SER A 43 -19.96 8.13 22.03
N LEU A 44 -19.65 9.31 21.50
CA LEU A 44 -18.43 9.50 20.70
C LEU A 44 -17.20 9.31 21.60
N VAL A 45 -16.29 8.43 21.18
CA VAL A 45 -15.04 8.12 21.88
C VAL A 45 -13.89 8.11 20.88
N GLY A 46 -12.69 8.46 21.34
CA GLY A 46 -11.55 8.62 20.45
C GLY A 46 -11.09 10.07 20.47
N THR A 47 -10.02 10.29 21.22
CA THR A 47 -9.35 11.57 21.36
C THR A 47 -8.05 11.53 20.56
N LEU A 48 -7.75 12.55 19.77
CA LEU A 48 -6.42 12.68 19.14
C LEU A 48 -5.37 12.88 20.25
N PRO A 49 -4.36 12.02 20.41
CA PRO A 49 -3.33 12.23 21.41
C PRO A 49 -2.62 13.56 21.10
N GLN A 50 -2.37 14.40 22.12
CA GLN A 50 -1.46 15.58 22.14
C GLN A 50 -2.05 16.98 22.46
N GLN A 51 -3.36 17.19 22.76
CA GLN A 51 -3.87 18.56 23.02
C GLN A 51 -4.67 18.69 24.33
N PRO A 52 -4.43 19.71 25.19
CA PRO A 52 -5.12 19.90 26.48
C PRO A 52 -6.63 20.17 26.39
N THR A 53 -7.18 20.47 25.20
CA THR A 53 -8.63 20.60 24.94
C THR A 53 -9.25 19.36 24.27
N GLN A 54 -8.59 18.20 24.40
CA GLN A 54 -8.85 16.94 23.70
C GLN A 54 -10.31 16.47 23.66
N ASN A 55 -11.11 16.76 24.69
CA ASN A 55 -12.50 16.30 24.80
C ASN A 55 -13.48 17.15 23.98
N MET A 56 -13.04 18.27 23.41
CA MET A 56 -13.92 19.11 22.58
C MET A 56 -14.11 18.54 21.17
N PHE A 57 -13.25 17.59 20.74
CA PHE A 57 -13.29 16.98 19.42
C PHE A 57 -13.35 15.45 19.53
N LEU A 58 -14.46 14.95 20.07
CA LEU A 58 -14.76 13.52 20.07
C LEU A 58 -15.33 13.13 18.71
N GLY A 59 -14.62 12.24 18.02
CA GLY A 59 -15.02 11.69 16.73
C GLY A 59 -15.47 10.24 16.85
N LEU A 60 -15.39 9.53 15.74
CA LEU A 60 -15.48 8.06 15.76
C LEU A 60 -14.26 7.46 16.47
N PRO A 61 -14.41 6.26 17.06
CA PRO A 61 -15.62 5.43 17.09
C PRO A 61 -16.75 5.93 18.02
N ILE A 62 -18.00 5.53 17.75
CA ILE A 62 -19.04 5.60 18.80
C ILE A 62 -18.98 4.35 19.65
N GLU A 63 -19.11 4.53 20.96
CA GLU A 63 -19.28 3.46 21.94
C GLU A 63 -20.76 3.26 22.23
N LEU A 64 -21.19 2.01 22.16
CA LEU A 64 -22.52 1.56 22.55
C LEU A 64 -22.46 0.93 23.93
N ARG A 65 -23.50 1.14 24.72
CA ARG A 65 -23.67 0.36 25.95
C ARG A 65 -23.95 -1.10 25.61
N PRO A 66 -23.59 -2.06 26.48
CA PRO A 66 -23.86 -3.48 26.23
C PRO A 66 -25.34 -3.77 25.91
N GLU A 67 -26.27 -3.11 26.59
CA GLU A 67 -27.72 -3.27 26.39
C GLU A 67 -28.17 -2.74 25.03
N GLU A 68 -27.55 -1.67 24.54
CA GLU A 68 -27.82 -1.10 23.22
C GLU A 68 -27.32 -2.05 22.12
N ALA A 69 -26.09 -2.55 22.27
CA ALA A 69 -25.53 -3.52 21.34
C ALA A 69 -26.37 -4.81 21.30
N GLU A 70 -26.80 -5.31 22.45
CA GLU A 70 -27.65 -6.48 22.56
C GLU A 70 -29.02 -6.26 21.93
N ALA A 71 -29.67 -5.12 22.20
CA ALA A 71 -30.97 -4.79 21.61
C ALA A 71 -30.91 -4.67 20.08
N LEU A 72 -29.82 -4.11 19.54
CA LEU A 72 -29.61 -3.99 18.09
C LEU A 72 -29.44 -5.36 17.42
N VAL A 73 -28.71 -6.27 18.06
CA VAL A 73 -28.53 -7.65 17.55
C VAL A 73 -29.86 -8.41 17.61
N HIS A 74 -30.60 -8.33 18.72
CA HIS A 74 -31.89 -9.00 18.86
C HIS A 74 -32.92 -8.53 17.82
N LYS A 75 -32.88 -7.25 17.46
CA LYS A 75 -33.76 -6.67 16.43
C LYS A 75 -33.29 -6.91 15.00
N ASN A 76 -32.17 -7.62 14.80
CA ASN A 76 -31.50 -7.78 13.50
C ASN A 76 -31.16 -6.44 12.81
N LEU A 77 -30.84 -5.41 13.60
CA LEU A 77 -30.48 -4.07 13.11
C LEU A 77 -28.96 -3.84 13.08
N ALA A 78 -28.17 -4.73 13.69
CA ALA A 78 -26.73 -4.70 13.64
C ALA A 78 -26.15 -6.11 13.86
N ARG A 79 -24.86 -6.28 13.58
CA ARG A 79 -24.11 -7.49 13.93
C ARG A 79 -22.89 -7.15 14.77
N VAL A 80 -22.63 -7.98 15.79
CA VAL A 80 -21.39 -7.90 16.57
C VAL A 80 -20.35 -8.78 15.92
N VAL A 81 -19.20 -8.19 15.60
CA VAL A 81 -18.02 -8.87 15.07
C VAL A 81 -17.01 -8.97 16.21
N ASP A 82 -16.57 -10.20 16.48
CA ASP A 82 -15.37 -10.44 17.26
C ASP A 82 -14.17 -10.00 16.42
N ASP A 83 -13.61 -8.84 16.76
CA ASP A 83 -12.54 -8.23 15.98
C ASP A 83 -11.25 -9.05 16.05
N VAL A 84 -10.99 -9.75 17.17
CA VAL A 84 -9.80 -10.61 17.31
C VAL A 84 -9.90 -11.78 16.34
N ALA A 85 -11.04 -12.49 16.36
CA ALA A 85 -11.27 -13.60 15.46
C ALA A 85 -11.31 -13.16 13.99
N ALA A 86 -11.98 -12.05 13.69
CA ALA A 86 -12.08 -11.50 12.33
C ALA A 86 -10.73 -11.03 11.79
N HIS A 87 -9.94 -10.33 12.62
CA HIS A 87 -8.61 -9.87 12.24
C HIS A 87 -7.65 -11.05 12.06
N GLN A 88 -7.69 -12.05 12.94
CA GLN A 88 -6.92 -13.28 12.77
C GLN A 88 -7.31 -14.03 11.50
N ALA A 89 -8.61 -14.13 11.20
CA ALA A 89 -9.09 -14.75 9.97
C ALA A 89 -8.62 -13.96 8.74
N ALA A 90 -8.65 -12.63 8.77
CA ALA A 90 -8.15 -11.79 7.68
C ALA A 90 -6.63 -11.92 7.51
N LEU A 91 -5.85 -11.97 8.60
CA LEU A 91 -4.41 -12.17 8.57
C LEU A 91 -4.02 -13.57 8.05
N ARG A 92 -4.82 -14.59 8.38
CA ARG A 92 -4.62 -15.97 7.92
C ARG A 92 -5.17 -16.22 6.52
N SER A 93 -6.09 -15.37 6.05
CA SER A 93 -6.63 -15.48 4.70
C SER A 93 -5.48 -15.38 3.69
N PRO A 94 -5.47 -16.21 2.63
CA PRO A 94 -4.48 -16.10 1.58
C PRO A 94 -4.65 -14.75 0.91
N SER A 95 -3.87 -13.77 1.33
CA SER A 95 -3.85 -12.48 0.69
C SER A 95 -3.04 -12.57 -0.60
N ASP A 96 -3.37 -11.68 -1.53
CA ASP A 96 -2.53 -11.31 -2.68
C ASP A 96 -1.09 -10.93 -2.27
N ARG A 97 -0.78 -10.84 -0.97
CA ARG A 97 0.57 -10.72 -0.43
C ARG A 97 1.55 -11.71 -1.06
N THR A 98 1.16 -12.95 -1.31
CA THR A 98 2.06 -13.92 -1.94
C THR A 98 2.33 -13.57 -3.40
N ALA A 99 1.29 -13.24 -4.16
CA ALA A 99 1.39 -12.76 -5.54
C ALA A 99 2.20 -11.46 -5.65
N TYR A 100 1.97 -10.52 -4.73
CA TYR A 100 2.69 -9.26 -4.60
C TYR A 100 4.17 -9.45 -4.23
N ILE A 101 4.49 -10.32 -3.27
CA ILE A 101 5.88 -10.65 -2.96
C ILE A 101 6.56 -11.31 -4.17
N GLN A 102 5.84 -12.17 -4.91
CA GLN A 102 6.37 -12.77 -6.12
C GLN A 102 6.59 -11.75 -7.25
N SER A 103 5.72 -10.74 -7.40
CA SER A 103 5.94 -9.67 -8.39
C SER A 103 7.17 -8.84 -8.02
N LEU A 104 7.32 -8.43 -6.75
CA LEU A 104 8.51 -7.71 -6.28
C LEU A 104 9.81 -8.51 -6.50
N ARG A 105 9.78 -9.83 -6.29
CA ARG A 105 10.92 -10.72 -6.56
C ARG A 105 11.26 -10.76 -8.05
N ARG A 106 10.26 -10.83 -8.92
CA ARG A 106 10.44 -10.80 -10.38
C ARG A 106 11.03 -9.48 -10.85
N ASP A 107 10.51 -8.36 -10.36
CA ASP A 107 10.97 -7.02 -10.72
C ASP A 107 12.43 -6.80 -10.27
N LYS A 108 12.76 -7.24 -9.05
CA LYS A 108 14.14 -7.20 -8.54
C LYS A 108 15.09 -8.03 -9.42
N ALA A 109 14.69 -9.25 -9.80
CA ALA A 109 15.53 -10.11 -10.64
C ALA A 109 15.73 -9.51 -12.04
N ALA A 110 14.70 -8.92 -12.64
CA ALA A 110 14.79 -8.25 -13.94
C ALA A 110 15.74 -7.03 -13.87
N ALA A 111 15.61 -6.19 -12.83
CA ALA A 111 16.49 -5.05 -12.63
C ALA A 111 17.96 -5.48 -12.46
N HIS A 112 18.23 -6.54 -11.69
CA HIS A 112 19.58 -7.09 -11.53
C HIS A 112 20.18 -7.57 -12.86
N LYS A 113 19.39 -8.25 -13.71
CA LYS A 113 19.85 -8.69 -15.03
C LYS A 113 20.24 -7.51 -15.92
N VAL A 114 19.39 -6.48 -16.00
CA VAL A 114 19.68 -5.27 -16.80
C VAL A 114 20.93 -4.56 -16.31
N LEU A 115 21.14 -4.47 -15.00
CA LEU A 115 22.36 -3.88 -14.43
C LEU A 115 23.60 -4.72 -14.75
N ALA A 116 23.51 -6.05 -14.67
CA ALA A 116 24.61 -6.95 -15.00
C ALA A 116 24.97 -6.88 -16.49
N GLU A 117 23.99 -6.86 -17.39
CA GLU A 117 24.20 -6.70 -18.83
C GLU A 117 24.86 -5.37 -19.17
N ARG A 118 24.39 -4.26 -18.56
CA ARG A 118 25.01 -2.94 -18.73
C ARG A 118 26.44 -2.90 -18.21
N ALA A 119 26.73 -3.55 -17.08
CA ALA A 119 28.08 -3.64 -16.54
C ALA A 119 29.00 -4.45 -17.46
N ALA A 120 28.52 -5.58 -18.00
CA ALA A 120 29.25 -6.41 -18.95
C ALA A 120 29.55 -5.66 -20.26
N GLN A 121 28.57 -4.92 -20.81
CA GLN A 121 28.77 -4.07 -21.99
C GLN A 121 29.84 -2.99 -21.76
N LYS A 122 29.80 -2.30 -20.61
CA LYS A 122 30.82 -1.30 -20.25
C LYS A 122 32.22 -1.93 -20.14
N ALA A 123 32.33 -3.11 -19.53
CA ALA A 123 33.59 -3.83 -19.42
C ALA A 123 34.15 -4.25 -20.80
N ALA A 124 33.28 -4.74 -21.70
CA ALA A 124 33.67 -5.12 -23.06
C ALA A 124 34.15 -3.91 -23.89
N VAL A 125 33.47 -2.76 -23.80
CA VAL A 125 33.90 -1.52 -24.47
C VAL A 125 35.23 -1.01 -23.93
N ALA A 126 35.45 -1.10 -22.61
CA ALA A 126 36.73 -0.71 -22.00
C ALA A 126 37.88 -1.61 -22.48
N ALA A 127 37.65 -2.93 -22.57
CA ALA A 127 38.63 -3.88 -23.08
C ALA A 127 38.97 -3.65 -24.55
N GLY A 128 37.98 -3.33 -25.39
CA GLY A 128 38.19 -2.99 -26.81
C GLY A 128 39.04 -1.73 -26.99
N LYS A 129 38.78 -0.67 -26.21
CA LYS A 129 39.60 0.56 -26.24
C LYS A 129 41.04 0.34 -25.79
N ALA A 130 41.28 -0.55 -24.82
CA ALA A 130 42.63 -0.89 -24.38
C ALA A 130 43.44 -1.68 -25.43
N GLY A 131 42.76 -2.45 -26.29
CA GLY A 131 43.37 -3.15 -27.43
C GLY A 131 43.79 -2.20 -28.56
N ASP A 132 42.95 -1.22 -28.90
CA ASP A 132 43.24 -0.22 -29.94
C ASP A 132 44.42 0.68 -29.59
N VAL A 133 44.53 1.08 -28.31
CA VAL A 133 45.65 1.91 -27.82
C VAL A 133 46.98 1.17 -27.91
N LYS A 134 47.02 -0.16 -27.67
CA LYS A 134 48.24 -0.97 -27.85
C LYS A 134 48.64 -1.12 -29.32
N SER A 135 47.66 -1.20 -30.23
CA SER A 135 47.91 -1.34 -31.67
C SER A 135 48.41 -0.04 -32.32
N GLN A 136 48.01 1.13 -31.81
CA GLN A 136 48.54 2.43 -32.26
C GLN A 136 49.98 2.69 -31.80
N SER A 137 50.41 2.14 -30.66
CA SER A 137 51.78 2.31 -30.15
C SER A 137 52.85 1.48 -30.89
N GLN A 138 52.47 0.58 -31.80
CA GLN A 138 53.39 -0.31 -32.54
C GLN A 138 53.57 0.07 -34.03
N ARG A 139 53.07 1.22 -34.50
CA ARG A 139 53.35 1.67 -35.87
C ARG A 139 54.81 2.16 -35.97
N PRO A 140 55.68 1.53 -36.78
CA PRO A 140 57.04 2.04 -36.98
C PRO A 140 57.01 3.38 -37.73
N SER A 141 57.82 4.33 -37.27
CA SER A 141 57.95 5.67 -37.84
C SER A 141 58.41 5.63 -39.31
N PRO A 142 57.86 6.47 -40.21
CA PRO A 142 58.36 6.55 -41.58
C PRO A 142 59.71 7.26 -41.60
N LEU A 143 60.72 6.63 -42.22
CA LEU A 143 62.04 7.21 -42.44
C LEU A 143 61.94 8.45 -43.37
N PRO A 144 62.72 9.51 -43.13
CA PRO A 144 62.70 10.68 -44.00
C PRO A 144 63.47 10.40 -45.30
N LEU A 145 62.81 10.61 -46.46
CA LEU A 145 63.47 10.69 -47.76
C LEU A 145 64.29 11.98 -47.82
N LEU A 146 65.62 11.88 -47.71
CA LEU A 146 66.52 12.95 -48.12
C LEU A 146 66.85 12.78 -49.61
N LEU A 147 66.43 13.75 -50.42
CA LEU A 147 67.00 14.05 -51.73
C LEU A 147 68.53 14.26 -51.59
N LEU A 148 69.34 13.72 -52.50
CA LEU A 148 70.40 14.51 -53.16
C LEU A 148 70.96 13.81 -54.42
N LEU A 149 71.25 14.65 -55.40
CA LEU A 149 71.44 14.48 -56.85
C LEU A 149 72.80 13.86 -57.27
N PRO A 150 73.09 13.70 -58.59
CA PRO A 150 74.00 12.70 -59.16
C PRO A 150 75.44 13.21 -59.41
N LEU A 151 76.36 12.29 -59.71
CA LEU A 151 77.29 12.37 -60.85
C LEU A 151 77.73 10.95 -61.25
#